data_AF-A0A5Y4YPG4-F1
#
_entry.id   AF-A0A5Y4YPG4-F1
#
_cell.length_a   1.000
_cell.length_b   1.000
_cell.length_c   1.000
_cell.angle_alpha   90.00
_cell.angle_beta   90.00
_cell.angle_gamma   90.00
#
_symmetry.space_group_name_H-M   'P 1'
#
loop_
_entity.id
_entity.type
_entity.pdbx_description
1 polymer ?
#
loop_
_entity_poly.entity_id
_entity_poly.type
_entity_poly.pdbx_seq_one_letter_code
_entity_poly.pdbx_strand_id
1 'polypeptide(L)' 'MVIDSFIISIFQVLQIVINIYTWIIIIAALLSWVNPDPYNPIVQILYKLSYPAYTLVRKIP' A
#
# COMPACT_ATOMS: atom_id res chain seq x y z
N MET A 1 3.86 2.79 -32.82
CA MET A 1 2.42 3.16 -32.74
C MET A 1 1.49 2.13 -32.08
N VAL A 2 1.85 0.85 -31.98
CA VAL A 2 1.10 -0.13 -31.14
C VAL A 2 1.91 -0.55 -29.92
N ILE A 3 3.21 -0.85 -30.11
CA ILE A 3 4.14 -1.20 -29.02
C ILE A 3 4.20 -0.11 -27.94
N ASP A 4 4.23 1.17 -28.35
CA ASP A 4 4.26 2.31 -27.43
C ASP A 4 2.99 2.36 -26.55
N SER A 5 1.82 2.09 -27.14
CA SER A 5 0.54 2.06 -26.43
C SER A 5 0.49 0.93 -25.40
N PHE A 6 1.00 -0.26 -25.74
CA PHE A 6 1.07 -1.38 -24.79
C PHE A 6 1.99 -1.06 -23.60
N ILE A 7 3.15 -0.44 -23.85
CA ILE A 7 4.08 -0.03 -22.79
C ILE A 7 3.43 1.00 -21.86
N ILE A 8 2.75 2.00 -22.43
CA ILE A 8 2.05 3.03 -21.66
C ILE A 8 0.93 2.42 -20.82
N SER A 9 0.15 1.49 -21.36
CA SER A 9 -0.92 0.82 -20.61
C SER A 9 -0.38 0.00 -19.44
N ILE A 10 0.71 -0.73 -19.61
CA ILE A 10 1.36 -1.47 -18.51
C ILE A 10 1.86 -0.49 -17.43
N PHE A 11 2.48 0.61 -17.85
CA PHE A 11 2.93 1.65 -16.92
C PHE A 11 1.76 2.27 -16.15
N GLN A 12 0.63 2.53 -16.81
CA GLN A 12 -0.58 3.05 -16.16
C GLN A 12 -1.13 2.09 -15.11
N VAL A 13 -1.20 0.79 -15.42
CA VAL A 13 -1.63 -0.23 -14.44
C VAL A 13 -0.68 -0.25 -13.23
N LEU A 14 0.63 -0.24 -13.47
CA LEU A 14 1.62 -0.17 -12.39
C LEU A 14 1.46 1.10 -11.55
N GLN A 15 1.26 2.26 -12.18
CA GLN A 15 1.01 3.52 -11.49
C GLN A 15 -0.24 3.46 -10.61
N ILE A 16 -1.34 2.85 -11.10
CA ILE A 16 -2.55 2.67 -10.31
C ILE A 16 -2.27 1.80 -9.09
N VAL A 17 -1.59 0.66 -9.27
CA VAL A 17 -1.26 -0.25 -8.16
C VAL A 17 -0.38 0.44 -7.11
N ILE A 18 0.64 1.18 -7.55
CA ILE A 18 1.53 1.93 -6.66
C ILE A 18 0.75 2.99 -5.89
N ASN A 19 -0.07 3.79 -6.57
CA ASN A 19 -0.90 4.82 -5.93
C ASN A 19 -1.83 4.22 -4.88
N ILE A 20 -2.51 3.12 -5.20
CA ILE A 20 -3.38 2.41 -4.24
C ILE A 20 -2.56 1.95 -3.02
N TYR A 21 -1.39 1.36 -3.25
CA TYR A 21 -0.53 0.89 -2.16
C TYR A 21 -0.04 2.04 -1.27
N THR A 22 0.30 3.19 -1.86
CA THR A 22 0.64 4.41 -1.11
C THR A 22 -0.51 4.87 -0.23
N TRP A 23 -1.74 4.91 -0.74
CA TRP A 23 -2.92 5.27 0.05
C TRP A 23 -3.21 4.28 1.18
N ILE A 24 -3.02 2.98 0.95
CA ILE A 24 -3.16 1.95 1.99
C ILE A 24 -2.19 2.21 3.15
N ILE A 25 -0.93 2.53 2.85
CA ILE A 25 0.07 2.85 3.89
C ILE A 25 -0.32 4.13 4.65
N ILE A 26 -0.77 5.17 3.95
CA ILE A 26 -1.21 6.43 4.58
C ILE A 26 -2.39 6.15 5.53
N ILE A 27 -3.41 5.41 5.09
CA ILE A 27 -4.57 5.05 5.93
C ILE A 27 -4.12 4.21 7.13
N ALA A 28 -3.24 3.23 6.95
CA ALA A 28 -2.70 2.43 8.04
C ALA A 28 -1.94 3.29 9.06
N ALA A 29 -1.14 4.27 8.60
CA ALA A 29 -0.44 5.22 9.46
C ALA A 29 -1.42 6.13 10.21
N LEU A 30 -2.45 6.65 9.55
CA LEU A 30 -3.49 7.47 10.20
C LEU A 30 -4.26 6.67 11.25
N LEU A 31 -4.64 5.43 10.94
CA LEU A 31 -5.31 4.55 11.90
C LEU A 31 -4.42 4.29 13.13
N SER A 32 -3.10 4.18 12.96
CA SER A 32 -2.16 4.00 14.07
C SER A 32 -2.20 5.15 15.09
N TRP A 33 -2.58 6.36 14.67
CA TRP A 33 -2.74 7.52 15.56
C TRP A 33 -4.05 7.54 16.33
N VAL A 34 -5.08 6.81 15.87
CA VAL A 34 -6.42 6.82 16.49
C VAL A 34 -6.62 5.65 17.46
N ASN A 35 -5.64 4.76 17.60
CA ASN A 35 -5.73 3.52 18.38
C ASN A 35 -6.90 2.62 17.93
N PRO A 36 -6.75 1.95 16.77
CA PRO A 36 -7.85 1.24 16.13
C PRO A 36 -8.16 -0.08 16.86
N ASP A 37 -9.44 -0.48 16.90
CA ASP A 37 -9.84 -1.73 17.55
C ASP A 37 -9.21 -2.96 16.85
N PRO A 38 -8.41 -3.78 17.56
CA PRO A 38 -7.72 -4.93 16.98
C PRO A 38 -8.65 -6.06 16.49
N TYR A 39 -9.91 -6.08 16.92
CA TYR A 39 -10.88 -7.10 16.50
C TYR A 39 -11.57 -6.77 15.18
N ASN A 40 -11.39 -5.56 14.64
CA ASN A 40 -11.98 -5.19 13.36
C ASN A 40 -11.23 -5.87 12.19
N PRO A 41 -11.90 -6.67 11.33
CA PRO A 41 -11.27 -7.34 10.21
C PRO A 41 -10.57 -6.39 9.22
N ILE A 42 -11.08 -5.16 9.06
CA ILE A 42 -10.48 -4.14 8.17
C ILE A 42 -9.10 -3.73 8.70
N VAL A 43 -8.98 -3.53 10.00
CA VAL A 43 -7.73 -3.15 10.67
C VAL A 43 -6.70 -4.27 10.52
N GLN A 44 -7.11 -5.52 10.70
CA GLN A 44 -6.22 -6.68 10.52
C GLN A 44 -5.71 -6.82 9.08
N ILE A 45 -6.56 -6.57 8.09
CA ILE A 45 -6.17 -6.60 6.67
C ILE A 45 -5.16 -5.48 6.37
N LEU A 46 -5.43 -4.26 6.82
CA LEU A 46 -4.53 -3.12 6.63
C LEU A 46 -3.17 -3.35 7.30
N TYR A 47 -3.14 -3.91 8.51
CA TYR A 47 -1.90 -4.29 9.17
C TYR A 47 -1.15 -5.37 8.40
N LYS A 48 -1.82 -6.41 7.91
CA LYS A 48 -1.17 -7.46 7.11
C LYS A 48 -0.59 -6.94 5.79
N LEU A 49 -1.29 -6.01 5.14
CA LEU A 49 -0.84 -5.38 3.89
C LEU A 49 0.32 -4.39 4.09
N SER A 50 0.34 -3.69 5.23
CA SER A 50 1.39 -2.72 5.57
C SER A 50 2.60 -3.34 6.28
N TYR A 51 2.44 -4.51 6.91
CA TYR A 51 3.51 -5.25 7.59
C TYR A 51 4.80 -5.42 6.75
N PRO A 52 4.77 -5.89 5.48
CA PRO A 52 5.99 -6.02 4.69
C PRO A 52 6.73 -4.68 4.54
N ALA A 53 6.01 -3.58 4.29
CA ALA A 53 6.63 -2.25 4.21
C ALA A 53 7.27 -1.83 5.54
N TYR A 54 6.56 -1.99 6.66
CA TYR A 54 7.10 -1.64 7.98
C TYR A 54 8.30 -2.51 8.40
N THR A 55 8.32 -3.79 8.03
CA THR A 55 9.49 -4.65 8.29
C THR A 55 10.71 -4.24 7.49
N LEU A 56 10.55 -3.72 6.27
CA LEU A 56 11.66 -3.17 5.48
C LEU A 56 12.21 -1.90 6.13
N VAL A 57 11.33 -0.99 6.56
CA VAL A 57 11.74 0.26 7.23
C VAL A 57 12.43 -0.03 8.57
N ARG A 58 11.92 -0.97 9.37
CA ARG A 58 12.51 -1.34 10.68
C ARG A 58 13.88 -2.02 10.57
N LYS A 59 14.23 -2.58 9.40
CA LYS A 59 15.54 -3.20 9.16
C LYS A 59 16.65 -2.18 8.87
N ILE A 60 16.30 -0.92 8.65
CA ILE A 60 17.27 0.16 8.50
C ILE A 60 17.70 0.56 9.92
N PRO A 61 19.00 0.44 10.26
CA PRO A 61 19.52 0.72 11.60
C PRO A 61 19.40 2.21 11.99
#